data_AF-A0A359MXY5-F1
#
_entry.id   AF-A0A359MXY5-F1
#
_cell.length_a   1.000
_cell.length_b   1.000
_cell.length_c   1.000
_cell.angle_alpha   90.00
_cell.angle_beta   90.00
_cell.angle_gamma   90.00
#
_symmetry.space_group_name_H-M   'P 1'
#
loop_
_entity.id
_entity.type
_entity.pdbx_description
1 polymer ?
#
loop_
_entity_poly.entity_id
_entity_poly.type
_entity_poly.pdbx_seq_one_letter_code
_entity_poly.pdbx_strand_id
1 'polypeptide(L)'
;MDKGFFWGYIVIGLVGIIGGLLSINARVNGIAPFLFSLDPTPGPVLTESQVRLQELAEKQLLDSDSDGINDFEEEFTYGTSAFLSDTDSDGIIDSKEIADNTDPTCATGQTCFTTATTSNTTVTGTVTDEEIANLPTDDPVELRKQLAALGVPEDVLNQVSDADLLAVYGSVQADYQAGTGEEDPYADLLPDTEAGSITSVQTYDDLQNLTPDAVRQLLLQSGMTQSDLDQIDDTTLMQVYQDALTETAPQ
;
A
#
# COMPACT_ATOMS: atom_id res chain seq x y z
N MET A 1 8.44 -84.79 -22.80
CA MET A 1 8.61 -83.36 -22.45
C MET A 1 8.20 -82.57 -23.68
N ASP A 2 6.96 -82.09 -23.68
CA ASP A 2 6.33 -81.54 -24.87
C ASP A 2 6.92 -80.17 -25.20
N LYS A 3 7.63 -80.11 -26.32
CA LYS A 3 8.30 -78.91 -26.84
C LYS A 3 7.33 -77.73 -27.06
N GLY A 4 6.02 -77.99 -27.14
CA GLY A 4 4.98 -76.97 -27.23
C GLY A 4 4.76 -76.18 -25.94
N PHE A 5 4.97 -76.80 -24.78
CA PHE A 5 4.74 -76.14 -23.49
C PHE A 5 5.86 -75.14 -23.15
N PHE A 6 7.10 -75.44 -23.54
CA PHE A 6 8.25 -74.55 -23.36
C PHE A 6 8.17 -73.29 -24.23
N TRP A 7 7.67 -73.42 -25.47
CA TRP A 7 7.53 -72.29 -26.39
C TRP A 7 6.43 -71.32 -25.94
N GLY A 8 5.36 -71.81 -25.31
CA GLY A 8 4.29 -70.98 -24.75
C GLY A 8 4.78 -69.99 -23.67
N TYR A 9 5.63 -70.46 -22.74
CA TYR A 9 6.21 -69.59 -21.71
C TYR A 9 7.18 -68.55 -22.27
N ILE A 10 7.93 -68.90 -23.32
CA ILE A 10 8.82 -67.94 -24.01
C ILE A 10 8.01 -66.83 -24.67
N VAL A 11 6.90 -67.16 -25.34
CA VAL A 11 6.04 -66.14 -25.97
C VAL A 11 5.39 -65.23 -24.93
N ILE A 12 4.88 -65.78 -23.83
CA ILE A 12 4.27 -64.97 -22.75
C ILE A 12 5.33 -64.06 -22.10
N GLY A 13 6.54 -64.57 -21.86
CA GLY A 13 7.65 -63.77 -21.34
C GLY A 13 8.06 -62.62 -22.28
N LEU A 14 8.16 -62.88 -23.58
CA LEU A 14 8.50 -61.85 -24.58
C LEU A 14 7.40 -60.79 -24.71
N VAL A 15 6.12 -61.17 -24.67
CA VAL A 15 4.99 -60.23 -24.67
C VAL A 15 5.01 -59.35 -23.43
N GLY A 16 5.32 -59.92 -22.25
CA GLY A 16 5.46 -59.16 -21.01
C GLY A 16 6.60 -58.13 -21.06
N ILE A 17 7.76 -58.51 -21.62
CA ILE A 17 8.91 -57.60 -21.76
C ILE A 17 8.62 -56.48 -22.76
N ILE A 18 8.03 -56.81 -23.92
CA ILE A 18 7.67 -55.82 -24.95
C ILE A 18 6.59 -54.88 -24.42
N GLY A 19 5.56 -55.39 -23.75
CA GLY A 19 4.53 -54.59 -23.10
C GLY A 19 5.10 -53.69 -21.99
N GLY A 20 6.05 -54.21 -21.20
CA GLY A 20 6.78 -53.44 -20.19
C GLY A 20 7.58 -52.29 -20.80
N LEU A 21 8.38 -52.56 -21.84
CA LEU A 21 9.18 -51.54 -22.54
C LEU A 21 8.29 -50.48 -23.21
N LEU A 22 7.16 -50.88 -23.82
CA LEU A 22 6.20 -49.93 -24.38
C LEU A 22 5.53 -49.07 -23.29
N SER A 23 5.21 -49.65 -22.12
CA SER A 23 4.62 -48.91 -21.00
C SER A 23 5.60 -47.91 -20.37
N ILE A 24 6.90 -48.24 -20.31
CA ILE A 24 7.95 -47.34 -19.85
C ILE A 24 8.15 -46.23 -20.89
N ASN A 25 8.22 -46.56 -22.18
CA ASN A 25 8.35 -45.56 -23.25
C ASN A 25 7.14 -44.61 -23.29
N ALA A 26 5.92 -45.12 -23.07
CA ALA A 26 4.72 -44.29 -22.99
C ALA A 26 4.69 -43.39 -21.75
N ARG A 27 5.21 -43.86 -20.59
CA ARG A 27 5.31 -43.04 -19.37
C ARG A 27 6.44 -42.01 -19.43
N VAL A 28 7.57 -42.35 -20.05
CA VAL A 28 8.73 -41.44 -20.19
C VAL A 28 8.49 -40.40 -21.29
N ASN A 29 7.79 -40.74 -22.38
CA ASN A 29 7.45 -39.78 -23.44
C ASN A 29 6.13 -39.04 -23.19
N GLY A 30 5.26 -39.55 -22.31
CA GLY A 30 3.96 -38.95 -21.98
C GLY A 30 3.97 -38.03 -20.76
N ILE A 31 4.99 -38.16 -19.90
CA ILE A 31 5.25 -37.23 -18.80
C ILE A 31 6.50 -36.49 -19.20
N ALA A 32 6.37 -35.31 -19.79
CA ALA A 32 7.52 -34.43 -19.93
C ALA A 32 8.04 -34.18 -18.51
N PRO A 33 9.26 -34.62 -18.17
CA PRO A 33 9.83 -34.27 -16.89
C PRO A 33 10.01 -32.75 -16.96
N PHE A 34 9.33 -32.01 -16.10
CA PHE A 34 9.33 -30.55 -16.05
C PHE A 34 8.50 -29.79 -17.09
N LEU A 35 7.37 -30.32 -17.58
CA LEU A 35 6.31 -29.42 -18.06
C LEU A 35 5.63 -28.76 -16.86
N PHE A 36 6.27 -27.73 -16.31
CA PHE A 36 5.52 -26.64 -15.69
C PHE A 36 4.56 -26.17 -16.78
N SER A 37 3.26 -26.42 -16.63
CA SER A 37 2.27 -25.68 -17.44
C SER A 37 2.38 -24.24 -16.98
N LEU A 38 3.33 -23.51 -17.55
CA LEU A 38 3.20 -22.07 -17.65
C LEU A 38 2.03 -21.91 -18.59
N ASP A 39 0.88 -21.55 -18.02
CA ASP A 39 -0.22 -21.04 -18.81
C ASP A 39 0.36 -20.00 -19.79
N PRO A 40 0.33 -20.24 -21.12
CA PRO A 40 0.97 -19.35 -22.07
C PRO A 40 0.12 -18.12 -22.36
N THR A 41 -1.00 -17.91 -21.66
CA THR A 41 -1.50 -16.54 -21.52
C THR A 41 -0.53 -15.83 -20.61
N PRO A 42 0.32 -14.90 -21.10
CA PRO A 42 0.78 -13.87 -20.20
C PRO A 42 -0.51 -13.30 -19.60
N GLY A 43 -0.66 -13.42 -18.28
CA GLY A 43 -1.56 -12.53 -17.58
C GLY A 43 -1.25 -11.10 -18.03
N PRO A 44 -2.17 -10.13 -17.83
CA PRO A 44 -1.83 -8.73 -18.10
C PRO A 44 -0.44 -8.48 -17.50
N VAL A 45 0.52 -8.07 -18.35
CA VAL A 45 1.86 -7.76 -17.88
C VAL A 45 1.68 -6.50 -17.05
N LEU A 46 1.45 -6.71 -15.76
CA LEU A 46 1.25 -5.62 -14.83
C LEU A 46 2.57 -4.86 -14.78
N THR A 47 2.49 -3.55 -14.99
CA THR A 47 3.61 -2.67 -14.70
C THR A 47 3.91 -2.76 -13.20
N GLU A 48 5.13 -2.40 -12.79
CA GLU A 48 5.48 -2.36 -11.35
C GLU A 48 4.50 -1.49 -10.56
N SER A 49 4.02 -0.40 -11.14
CA SER A 49 2.98 0.44 -10.55
C SER A 49 1.63 -0.28 -10.39
N GLN A 50 1.21 -1.09 -11.37
CA GLN A 50 -0.03 -1.86 -11.28
C GLN A 50 0.06 -2.98 -10.24
N VAL A 51 1.22 -3.65 -10.14
CA VAL A 51 1.46 -4.67 -9.10
C VAL A 51 1.36 -4.04 -7.72
N ARG A 52 1.98 -2.87 -7.51
CA ARG A 52 1.92 -2.20 -6.22
C ARG A 52 0.53 -1.68 -5.87
N LEU A 53 -0.22 -1.15 -6.84
CA LEU A 53 -1.62 -0.77 -6.61
C LEU A 53 -2.49 -1.98 -6.23
N GLN A 54 -2.24 -3.12 -6.85
CA GLN A 54 -2.95 -4.36 -6.50
C GLN A 54 -2.59 -4.82 -5.08
N GLU A 55 -1.33 -4.76 -4.69
CA GLU A 55 -0.88 -5.10 -3.33
C GLU A 55 -1.51 -4.20 -2.27
N LEU A 56 -1.57 -2.89 -2.53
CA LEU A 56 -2.25 -1.94 -1.63
C LEU A 56 -3.75 -2.22 -1.53
N ALA A 57 -4.40 -2.55 -2.65
CA ALA A 57 -5.82 -2.90 -2.66
C ALA A 57 -6.09 -4.21 -1.90
N GLU A 58 -5.17 -5.19 -1.96
CA GLU A 58 -5.27 -6.42 -1.19
C GLU A 58 -5.14 -6.15 0.32
N LYS A 59 -4.19 -5.30 0.73
CA LYS A 59 -4.03 -4.87 2.12
C LYS A 59 -5.25 -4.15 2.70
N GLN A 60 -6.01 -3.42 1.87
CA GLN A 60 -7.26 -2.77 2.31
C GLN A 60 -8.41 -3.74 2.56
N LEU A 61 -8.33 -4.97 2.02
CA LEU A 61 -9.36 -5.99 2.16
C LEU A 61 -9.00 -7.04 3.22
N LEU A 62 -7.74 -7.06 3.67
CA LEU A 62 -7.22 -8.04 4.60
C LEU A 62 -7.10 -7.44 6.00
N ASP A 63 -7.42 -8.26 6.99
CA ASP A 63 -7.21 -8.02 8.42
C ASP A 63 -6.49 -9.28 8.92
N SER A 64 -5.16 -9.22 8.89
CA SER A 64 -4.27 -10.37 9.01
C SER A 64 -4.20 -10.93 10.44
N ASP A 65 -4.41 -10.11 11.46
CA ASP A 65 -4.45 -10.53 12.87
C ASP A 65 -5.87 -10.55 13.47
N SER A 66 -6.87 -10.13 12.69
CA SER A 66 -8.29 -10.17 13.04
C SER A 66 -8.66 -9.30 14.22
N ASP A 67 -7.97 -8.17 14.41
CA ASP A 67 -8.24 -7.21 15.48
C ASP A 67 -9.35 -6.19 15.12
N GLY A 68 -9.72 -6.12 13.83
CA GLY A 68 -10.76 -5.24 13.29
C GLY A 68 -10.25 -4.03 12.49
N ILE A 69 -8.94 -3.88 12.30
CA ILE A 69 -8.31 -2.91 11.40
C ILE A 69 -7.81 -3.67 10.16
N ASN A 70 -7.80 -3.03 8.98
CA ASN A 70 -7.17 -3.65 7.82
C ASN A 70 -5.66 -3.37 7.78
N ASP A 71 -4.90 -4.28 7.17
CA ASP A 71 -3.42 -4.23 7.10
C ASP A 71 -2.91 -2.90 6.50
N PHE A 72 -3.69 -2.27 5.61
CA PHE A 72 -3.34 -0.98 5.02
C PHE A 72 -3.43 0.16 6.05
N GLU A 73 -4.51 0.23 6.82
CA GLU A 73 -4.68 1.25 7.86
C GLU A 73 -3.63 1.08 8.96
N GLU A 74 -3.32 -0.15 9.35
CA GLU A 74 -2.29 -0.42 10.34
C GLU A 74 -0.91 0.11 9.92
N GLU A 75 -0.44 -0.24 8.72
CA GLU A 75 0.90 0.13 8.27
C GLU A 75 1.02 1.62 7.90
N PHE A 76 0.00 2.18 7.25
CA PHE A 76 0.08 3.52 6.66
C PHE A 76 -0.64 4.62 7.46
N THR A 77 -1.56 4.27 8.36
CA THR A 77 -2.32 5.26 9.16
C THR A 77 -1.92 5.24 10.62
N TYR A 78 -1.87 4.07 11.25
CA TYR A 78 -1.66 3.95 12.69
C TYR A 78 -0.22 3.59 13.07
N GLY A 79 0.58 3.10 12.12
CA GLY A 79 1.94 2.64 12.39
C GLY A 79 1.98 1.36 13.24
N THR A 80 0.89 0.60 13.25
CA THR A 80 0.73 -0.66 13.98
C THR A 80 1.16 -1.84 13.12
N SER A 81 1.28 -3.00 13.74
CA SER A 81 1.74 -4.22 13.12
C SER A 81 0.57 -5.05 12.64
N ALA A 82 0.41 -5.18 11.32
CA ALA A 82 -0.63 -6.00 10.67
C ALA A 82 -0.64 -7.51 10.99
N PHE A 83 0.24 -7.98 11.88
CA PHE A 83 0.30 -9.38 12.30
C PHE A 83 0.17 -9.54 13.82
N LEU A 84 -0.05 -8.46 14.55
CA LEU A 84 -0.09 -8.41 16.00
C LEU A 84 -1.26 -7.55 16.44
N SER A 85 -2.29 -8.19 16.97
CA SER A 85 -3.50 -7.49 17.43
C SER A 85 -3.25 -6.47 18.57
N ASP A 86 -2.05 -6.46 19.13
CA ASP A 86 -1.57 -5.62 20.24
C ASP A 86 -0.11 -5.34 19.93
N THR A 87 0.14 -4.22 19.25
CA THR A 87 1.44 -3.87 18.67
C THR A 87 2.50 -3.63 19.74
N ASP A 88 2.12 -3.01 20.85
CA ASP A 88 3.04 -2.67 21.94
C ASP A 88 3.09 -3.71 23.07
N SER A 89 2.22 -4.72 23.00
CA SER A 89 2.12 -5.86 23.91
C SER A 89 1.76 -5.48 25.35
N ASP A 90 0.95 -4.44 25.56
CA ASP A 90 0.47 -4.02 26.88
C ASP A 90 -0.82 -4.72 27.35
N GLY A 91 -1.45 -5.49 26.47
CA GLY A 91 -2.69 -6.24 26.70
C GLY A 91 -3.97 -5.55 26.25
N ILE A 92 -3.88 -4.39 25.59
CA ILE A 92 -4.97 -3.71 24.89
C ILE A 92 -4.76 -3.92 23.39
N ILE A 93 -5.84 -4.18 22.66
CA ILE A 93 -5.74 -4.38 21.20
C ILE A 93 -5.70 -3.04 20.47
N ASP A 94 -4.98 -2.97 19.36
CA ASP A 94 -4.75 -1.73 18.60
C ASP A 94 -6.09 -1.06 18.21
N SER A 95 -7.06 -1.86 17.74
CA SER A 95 -8.39 -1.36 17.37
C SER A 95 -9.16 -0.71 18.53
N LYS A 96 -8.91 -1.17 19.76
CA LYS A 96 -9.51 -0.61 20.97
C LYS A 96 -8.83 0.70 21.36
N GLU A 97 -7.51 0.77 21.25
CA GLU A 97 -6.74 1.97 21.53
C GLU A 97 -7.09 3.11 20.58
N ILE A 98 -7.20 2.80 19.29
CA ILE A 98 -7.64 3.75 18.27
C ILE A 98 -9.06 4.25 18.58
N ALA A 99 -9.98 3.36 18.95
CA ALA A 99 -11.34 3.75 19.34
C ALA A 99 -11.38 4.62 20.60
N ASP A 100 -10.48 4.37 21.55
CA ASP A 100 -10.33 5.13 22.79
C ASP A 100 -9.46 6.40 22.61
N ASN A 101 -8.97 6.67 21.39
CA ASN A 101 -8.05 7.76 21.03
C ASN A 101 -6.73 7.74 21.86
N THR A 102 -6.23 6.55 22.15
CA THR A 102 -4.87 6.33 22.69
C THR A 102 -3.90 5.98 21.56
N ASP A 103 -2.60 5.91 21.89
CA ASP A 103 -1.55 5.60 20.94
C ASP A 103 -1.34 4.07 20.92
N PRO A 104 -1.73 3.36 19.83
CA PRO A 104 -1.67 1.89 19.74
C PRO A 104 -0.23 1.34 19.63
N THR A 105 0.76 2.23 19.56
CA THR A 105 2.18 1.84 19.56
C THR A 105 2.82 2.08 20.93
N CYS A 106 2.04 2.53 21.92
CA CYS A 106 2.53 2.98 23.20
C CYS A 106 1.92 2.30 24.42
N ALA A 107 2.72 1.41 25.00
CA ALA A 107 2.27 0.60 26.12
C ALA A 107 1.77 1.46 27.30
N THR A 108 0.62 1.07 27.85
CA THR A 108 -0.05 1.73 28.96
C THR A 108 0.89 1.96 30.14
N GLY A 109 1.07 3.23 30.49
CA GLY A 109 1.92 3.65 31.61
C GLY A 109 3.39 3.83 31.26
N GLN A 110 3.77 3.68 29.98
CA GLN A 110 5.06 4.14 29.46
C GLN A 110 4.95 5.55 28.90
N THR A 111 6.10 6.22 28.77
CA THR A 111 6.21 7.51 28.10
C THR A 111 6.75 7.27 26.69
N CYS A 112 5.87 6.90 25.78
CA CYS A 112 6.14 6.96 24.34
C CYS A 112 5.73 8.37 23.88
N PHE A 113 6.38 8.85 22.85
CA PHE A 113 6.53 10.27 22.49
C PHE A 113 5.30 11.16 22.77
N THR A 114 5.22 11.76 23.97
CA THR A 114 4.18 12.75 24.27
C THR A 114 4.58 14.07 23.63
N THR A 115 4.13 14.32 22.41
CA THR A 115 3.87 15.71 22.02
C THR A 115 2.71 16.15 22.88
N ALA A 116 3.03 16.71 24.04
CA ALA A 116 2.05 17.21 24.98
C ALA A 116 1.12 18.16 24.23
N THR A 117 -0.12 17.72 24.08
CA THR A 117 -1.25 18.58 23.77
C THR A 117 -1.22 19.74 24.76
N THR A 118 -0.79 20.90 24.28
CA THR A 118 -1.12 22.16 24.91
C THR A 118 -2.05 22.88 23.94
N SER A 119 -3.32 22.50 24.04
CA SER A 119 -4.48 23.38 23.89
C SER A 119 -4.31 24.57 22.93
N ASN A 120 -4.86 24.43 21.73
CA ASN A 120 -5.46 25.54 20.98
C ASN A 120 -4.56 26.79 20.84
N THR A 121 -3.42 26.66 20.16
CA THR A 121 -2.70 27.82 19.61
C THR A 121 -2.70 27.68 18.09
N THR A 122 -3.48 28.53 17.43
CA THR A 122 -3.43 28.73 15.99
C THR A 122 -2.02 29.18 15.60
N VAL A 123 -1.24 28.28 15.00
CA VAL A 123 0.04 28.61 14.37
C VAL A 123 -0.27 29.27 13.03
N THR A 124 -0.46 30.59 13.04
CA THR A 124 -0.41 31.43 11.83
C THR A 124 1.04 31.77 11.53
N GLY A 125 1.76 30.84 10.93
CA GLY A 125 3.12 31.07 10.42
C GLY A 125 3.25 30.43 9.04
N THR A 126 2.99 31.19 7.99
CA THR A 126 3.43 30.83 6.63
C THR A 126 4.94 30.94 6.58
N VAL A 127 5.61 29.80 6.70
CA VAL A 127 7.04 29.65 6.41
C VAL A 127 7.21 29.52 4.90
N THR A 128 8.04 30.37 4.32
CA THR A 128 8.44 30.29 2.90
C THR A 128 9.73 29.48 2.79
N ASP A 129 9.82 28.61 1.78
CA ASP A 129 10.89 27.62 1.57
C ASP A 129 12.32 28.19 1.55
N GLU A 130 12.48 29.50 1.30
CA GLU A 130 13.78 30.18 1.31
C GLU A 130 14.40 30.35 2.70
N GLU A 131 13.62 30.27 3.79
CA GLU A 131 14.12 30.52 5.16
C GLU A 131 14.70 29.26 5.82
N ILE A 132 14.37 28.07 5.29
CA ILE A 132 14.89 26.77 5.77
C ILE A 132 16.33 26.52 5.30
N ALA A 133 16.74 27.11 4.16
CA ALA A 133 18.03 26.83 3.53
C ALA A 133 19.25 27.51 4.21
N ASN A 134 19.03 28.42 5.17
CA ASN A 134 20.09 29.24 5.77
C ASN A 134 20.23 29.11 7.30
N LEU A 135 19.69 28.04 7.92
CA LEU A 135 19.92 27.79 9.35
C LEU A 135 21.40 27.47 9.64
N PRO A 136 22.10 28.21 10.53
CA PRO A 136 23.45 27.92 10.99
C PRO A 136 23.49 26.56 11.69
N THR A 137 24.32 25.66 11.16
CA THR A 137 24.17 24.21 11.36
C THR A 137 24.91 23.64 12.58
N ASP A 138 25.70 24.43 13.30
CA ASP A 138 26.60 23.89 14.35
C ASP A 138 26.53 24.61 15.70
N ASP A 139 25.76 25.70 15.84
CA ASP A 139 25.65 26.44 17.10
C ASP A 139 24.26 26.22 17.76
N PRO A 140 24.19 25.52 18.91
CA PRO A 140 22.93 25.25 19.58
C PRO A 140 22.21 26.54 20.05
N VAL A 141 22.93 27.63 20.29
CA VAL A 141 22.33 28.90 20.73
C VAL A 141 21.56 29.56 19.59
N GLU A 142 22.15 29.59 18.39
CA GLU A 142 21.52 30.20 17.22
C GLU A 142 20.39 29.31 16.68
N LEU A 143 20.56 27.98 16.76
CA LEU A 143 19.52 27.01 16.43
C LEU A 143 18.27 27.17 17.33
N ARG A 144 18.46 27.33 18.64
CA ARG A 144 17.33 27.64 19.56
C ARG A 144 16.62 28.92 19.18
N LYS A 145 17.37 29.99 18.88
CA LYS A 145 16.80 31.28 18.51
C LYS A 145 15.98 31.21 17.22
N GLN A 146 16.41 30.39 16.26
CA GLN A 146 15.69 30.17 15.02
C GLN A 146 14.47 29.29 15.20
N LEU A 147 14.58 28.21 15.96
CA LEU A 147 13.42 27.41 16.34
C LEU A 147 12.40 28.26 17.10
N ALA A 148 12.85 29.14 17.99
CA ALA A 148 11.98 30.11 18.67
C ALA A 148 11.32 31.09 17.68
N ALA A 149 12.06 31.56 16.67
CA ALA A 149 11.51 32.40 15.60
C ALA A 149 10.49 31.67 14.72
N LEU A 150 10.65 30.36 14.53
CA LEU A 150 9.70 29.46 13.85
C LEU A 150 8.49 29.10 14.73
N GLY A 151 8.40 29.65 15.95
CA GLY A 151 7.26 29.48 16.84
C GLY A 151 7.40 28.31 17.83
N VAL A 152 8.57 27.68 17.93
CA VAL A 152 8.83 26.68 18.97
C VAL A 152 8.93 27.39 20.33
N PRO A 153 8.12 27.02 21.33
CA PRO A 153 8.14 27.67 22.64
C PRO A 153 9.51 27.57 23.32
N GLU A 154 9.97 28.68 23.91
CA GLU A 154 11.30 28.79 24.51
C GLU A 154 11.47 27.87 25.74
N ASP A 155 10.38 27.57 26.43
CA ASP A 155 10.33 26.59 27.53
C ASP A 155 10.56 25.14 27.05
N VAL A 156 10.09 24.79 25.85
CA VAL A 156 10.35 23.49 25.23
C VAL A 156 11.81 23.40 24.80
N LEU A 157 12.32 24.46 24.16
CA LEU A 157 13.73 24.51 23.78
C LEU A 157 14.62 24.33 25.01
N ASN A 158 14.37 25.08 26.09
CA ASN A 158 15.16 25.01 27.32
C ASN A 158 15.14 23.65 28.04
N GLN A 159 14.23 22.75 27.69
CA GLN A 159 14.18 21.37 28.21
C GLN A 159 15.04 20.38 27.41
N VAL A 160 15.39 20.71 26.17
CA VAL A 160 16.27 19.90 25.33
C VAL A 160 17.72 20.28 25.63
N SER A 161 18.62 19.31 25.78
CA SER A 161 20.05 19.61 25.98
C SER A 161 20.70 20.05 24.66
N ASP A 162 21.81 20.80 24.72
CA ASP A 162 22.50 21.25 23.50
C ASP A 162 23.00 20.07 22.64
N ALA A 163 23.40 18.97 23.28
CA ALA A 163 23.83 17.76 22.59
C ALA A 163 22.67 17.06 21.88
N ASP A 164 21.51 16.98 22.54
CA ASP A 164 20.32 16.35 21.97
C ASP A 164 19.73 17.21 20.85
N LEU A 165 19.77 18.54 21.02
CA LEU A 165 19.28 19.47 20.01
C LEU A 165 20.08 19.37 18.71
N LEU A 166 21.41 19.30 18.82
CA LEU A 166 22.28 19.10 17.65
C LEU A 166 22.14 17.69 17.06
N ALA A 167 21.93 16.67 17.89
CA ALA A 167 21.74 15.30 17.42
C ALA A 167 20.44 15.15 16.61
N VAL A 168 19.33 15.71 17.11
CA VAL A 168 18.02 15.72 16.42
C VAL A 168 18.09 16.56 15.15
N TYR A 169 18.73 17.73 15.21
CA TYR A 169 18.91 18.55 14.02
C TYR A 169 19.75 17.83 12.95
N GLY A 170 20.83 17.17 13.36
CA GLY A 170 21.67 16.36 12.48
C GLY A 170 20.95 15.15 11.88
N SER A 171 20.08 14.48 12.64
CA SER A 171 19.27 13.37 12.10
C SER A 171 18.24 13.87 11.09
N VAL A 172 17.51 14.95 11.39
CA VAL A 172 16.55 15.55 10.45
C VAL A 172 17.24 16.04 9.17
N GLN A 173 18.43 16.65 9.30
CA GLN A 173 19.21 17.06 8.13
C GLN A 173 19.71 15.86 7.32
N ALA A 174 20.14 14.79 7.97
CA ALA A 174 20.55 13.56 7.30
C ALA A 174 19.36 12.90 6.58
N ASP A 175 18.17 12.89 7.18
CA ASP A 175 16.94 12.36 6.59
C ASP A 175 16.48 13.22 5.41
N TYR A 176 16.58 14.55 5.52
CA TYR A 176 16.29 15.47 4.42
C TYR A 176 17.26 15.26 3.25
N GLN A 177 18.57 15.13 3.53
CA GLN A 177 19.56 14.88 2.48
C GLN A 177 19.45 13.46 1.89
N ALA A 178 19.07 12.47 2.70
CA ALA A 178 18.78 11.11 2.25
C ALA A 178 17.52 11.05 1.37
N GLY A 179 16.48 11.83 1.70
CA GLY A 179 15.26 11.98 0.90
C GLY A 179 15.42 12.80 -0.39
N THR A 180 16.53 13.51 -0.58
CA THR A 180 16.83 14.21 -1.85
C THR A 180 17.59 13.38 -2.89
N GLY A 181 17.91 12.12 -2.56
CA GLY A 181 18.68 11.20 -3.42
C GLY A 181 17.89 9.99 -3.95
N GLU A 182 16.74 9.67 -3.35
CA GLU A 182 15.73 8.82 -3.98
C GLU A 182 14.65 9.75 -4.51
N GLU A 183 14.55 9.90 -5.83
CA GLU A 183 13.33 10.44 -6.43
C GLU A 183 12.18 9.62 -5.84
N ASP A 184 11.34 10.24 -5.01
CA ASP A 184 10.10 9.63 -4.56
C ASP A 184 9.35 9.17 -5.83
N PRO A 185 9.26 7.85 -6.10
CA PRO A 185 8.64 7.35 -7.32
C PRO A 185 7.13 7.60 -7.34
N TYR A 186 6.58 8.17 -6.26
CA TYR A 186 5.19 8.49 -6.05
C TYR A 186 4.90 10.00 -6.02
N ALA A 187 5.90 10.86 -6.18
CA ALA A 187 5.66 12.32 -6.28
C ALA A 187 4.73 12.67 -7.46
N ASP A 188 4.78 11.89 -8.54
CA ASP A 188 3.94 12.04 -9.75
C ASP A 188 2.57 11.31 -9.62
N LEU A 189 2.37 10.57 -8.52
CA LEU A 189 1.14 9.81 -8.22
C LEU A 189 0.29 10.46 -7.11
N LEU A 190 0.82 11.51 -6.46
CA LEU A 190 0.02 12.41 -5.64
C LEU A 190 -0.51 13.53 -6.55
N PRO A 191 -1.83 13.80 -6.57
CA PRO A 191 -2.36 14.88 -7.39
C PRO A 191 -1.74 16.20 -6.92
N ASP A 192 -1.10 16.90 -7.85
CA ASP A 192 -0.67 18.28 -7.67
C ASP A 192 -1.82 19.05 -7.02
N THR A 193 -1.60 19.54 -5.80
CA THR A 193 -2.54 20.40 -5.08
C THR A 193 -2.55 21.79 -5.70
N GLU A 194 -2.85 21.90 -6.98
CA GLU A 194 -3.03 23.13 -7.73
C GLU A 194 -4.09 22.91 -8.83
N ALA A 195 -5.28 22.46 -8.43
CA ALA A 195 -6.61 22.88 -8.94
C ALA A 195 -7.66 21.77 -8.82
N GLY A 196 -8.53 21.90 -7.81
CA GLY A 196 -9.83 21.23 -7.76
C GLY A 196 -9.88 20.04 -6.82
N SER A 197 -10.36 20.28 -5.59
CA SER A 197 -10.66 19.28 -4.57
C SER A 197 -11.28 17.99 -5.12
N ILE A 198 -10.61 16.87 -4.89
CA ILE A 198 -11.25 15.58 -4.69
C ILE A 198 -10.85 15.10 -3.29
N THR A 199 -11.52 15.70 -2.30
CA THR A 199 -11.63 15.12 -0.96
C THR A 199 -12.39 13.80 -1.09
N SER A 200 -11.71 12.69 -0.75
CA SER A 200 -12.26 11.40 -0.33
C SER A 200 -13.76 11.20 -0.64
N VAL A 201 -14.07 10.51 -1.75
CA VAL A 201 -15.44 10.07 -2.06
C VAL A 201 -15.82 9.00 -1.03
N GLN A 202 -16.43 9.44 0.07
CA GLN A 202 -16.80 8.59 1.21
C GLN A 202 -18.32 8.37 1.30
N THR A 203 -19.14 8.95 0.41
CA THR A 203 -20.61 8.80 0.48
C THR A 203 -21.31 8.62 -0.88
N TYR A 204 -22.45 7.92 -0.89
CA TYR A 204 -23.31 7.70 -2.06
C TYR A 204 -23.92 9.01 -2.63
N ASP A 205 -23.99 10.06 -1.82
CA ASP A 205 -24.43 11.40 -2.25
C ASP A 205 -23.35 12.14 -3.06
N ASP A 206 -22.07 11.84 -2.83
CA ASP A 206 -20.96 12.43 -3.59
C ASP A 206 -20.90 11.88 -5.02
N LEU A 207 -21.29 10.62 -5.22
CA LEU A 207 -21.38 9.98 -6.54
C LEU A 207 -22.44 10.64 -7.44
N GLN A 208 -23.54 11.15 -6.88
CA GLN A 208 -24.62 11.74 -7.67
C GLN A 208 -24.27 13.11 -8.28
N ASN A 209 -23.24 13.79 -7.76
CA ASN A 209 -22.86 15.15 -8.15
C ASN A 209 -21.48 15.24 -8.84
N LEU A 210 -21.00 14.14 -9.43
CA LEU A 210 -19.74 14.13 -10.16
C LEU A 210 -19.84 14.89 -11.50
N THR A 211 -18.75 15.54 -11.87
CA THR A 211 -18.60 16.19 -13.17
C THR A 211 -18.33 15.15 -14.26
N PRO A 212 -18.61 15.45 -15.55
CA PRO A 212 -18.32 14.54 -16.65
C PRO A 212 -16.85 14.08 -16.67
N ASP A 213 -15.92 14.99 -16.38
CA ASP A 213 -14.49 14.69 -16.33
C ASP A 213 -14.13 13.72 -15.20
N ALA A 214 -14.76 13.87 -14.03
CA ALA A 214 -14.55 12.96 -12.91
C ALA A 214 -15.12 11.56 -13.22
N VAL A 215 -16.25 11.48 -13.92
CA VAL A 215 -16.82 10.21 -14.38
C VAL A 215 -15.92 9.55 -15.44
N ARG A 216 -15.32 10.31 -16.36
CA ARG A 216 -14.33 9.79 -17.32
C ARG A 216 -13.12 9.19 -16.60
N GLN A 217 -12.58 9.90 -15.62
CA GLN A 217 -11.45 9.42 -14.82
C GLN A 217 -11.79 8.13 -14.07
N LEU A 218 -12.98 8.05 -13.48
CA LEU A 218 -13.45 6.84 -12.80
C LEU A 218 -13.56 5.64 -13.75
N LEU A 219 -14.05 5.86 -14.97
CA LEU A 219 -14.19 4.79 -15.97
C LEU A 219 -12.83 4.35 -16.55
N LEU A 220 -11.88 5.28 -16.72
CA LEU A 220 -10.48 4.94 -17.06
C LEU A 220 -9.86 4.05 -15.99
N GLN A 221 -10.08 4.38 -14.71
CA GLN A 221 -9.60 3.60 -13.58
C GLN A 221 -10.29 2.22 -13.49
N SER A 222 -11.54 2.13 -13.94
CA SER A 222 -12.29 0.87 -14.07
C SER A 222 -11.88 0.04 -15.30
N GLY A 223 -10.91 0.50 -16.10
CA GLY A 223 -10.33 -0.22 -17.23
C GLY A 223 -10.92 0.11 -18.60
N MET A 224 -11.74 1.17 -18.72
CA MET A 224 -12.17 1.69 -20.02
C MET A 224 -11.02 2.45 -20.70
N THR A 225 -10.87 2.35 -22.02
CA THR A 225 -9.80 3.08 -22.71
C THR A 225 -10.22 4.51 -23.04
N GLN A 226 -9.26 5.43 -23.10
CA GLN A 226 -9.52 6.82 -23.51
C GLN A 226 -10.20 6.90 -24.88
N SER A 227 -9.81 6.03 -25.82
CA SER A 227 -10.38 5.97 -27.16
C SER A 227 -11.87 5.58 -27.16
N ASP A 228 -12.32 4.81 -26.18
CA ASP A 228 -13.72 4.41 -26.04
C ASP A 228 -14.54 5.52 -25.37
N LEU A 229 -13.95 6.21 -24.39
CA LEU A 229 -14.57 7.37 -23.74
C LEU A 229 -14.71 8.55 -24.68
N ASP A 230 -13.73 8.82 -25.55
CA ASP A 230 -13.76 9.93 -26.51
C ASP A 230 -14.88 9.77 -27.55
N GLN A 231 -15.43 8.56 -27.72
CA GLN A 231 -16.56 8.27 -28.60
C GLN A 231 -17.92 8.56 -27.94
N ILE A 232 -17.94 8.75 -26.62
CA ILE A 232 -19.14 9.02 -25.83
C ILE A 232 -19.13 10.51 -25.49
N ASP A 233 -20.18 11.24 -25.85
CA ASP A 233 -20.31 12.65 -25.46
C ASP A 233 -20.64 12.78 -23.96
N ASP A 234 -20.29 13.92 -23.36
CA ASP A 234 -20.48 14.15 -21.92
C ASP A 234 -21.94 14.04 -21.48
N THR A 235 -22.90 14.32 -22.36
CA THR A 235 -24.33 14.23 -22.03
C THR A 235 -24.76 12.77 -21.93
N THR A 236 -24.38 11.95 -22.92
CA THR A 236 -24.63 10.50 -22.92
C THR A 236 -23.89 9.82 -21.77
N LEU A 237 -22.66 10.24 -21.49
CA LEU A 237 -21.85 9.70 -20.41
C LEU A 237 -22.52 9.90 -19.05
N MET A 238 -22.95 11.13 -18.77
CA MET A 238 -23.64 11.45 -17.52
C MET A 238 -25.01 10.79 -17.43
N GLN A 239 -25.71 10.61 -18.55
CA GLN A 239 -27.00 9.92 -18.57
C GLN A 239 -26.85 8.43 -18.20
N VAL A 240 -25.91 7.73 -18.83
CA VAL A 240 -25.63 6.31 -18.53
C VAL A 240 -25.16 6.14 -17.09
N TYR A 241 -24.33 7.08 -16.62
CA TYR A 241 -23.84 7.08 -15.25
C TYR A 241 -24.99 7.23 -14.22
N GLN A 242 -25.89 8.19 -14.43
CA GLN A 242 -27.04 8.39 -13.54
C GLN A 242 -28.04 7.23 -13.61
N ASP A 243 -28.27 6.66 -14.80
CA ASP A 243 -29.11 5.47 -14.96
C ASP A 243 -28.54 4.29 -14.14
N ALA A 244 -27.22 4.06 -14.20
CA ALA A 244 -26.54 3.01 -13.44
C ALA A 244 -26.60 3.22 -11.91
N LEU A 245 -26.52 4.47 -11.44
CA LEU A 245 -26.69 4.79 -10.03
C LEU A 245 -28.12 4.47 -9.54
N THR A 246 -29.14 4.78 -10.35
CA THR A 246 -30.53 4.49 -9.97
C THR A 246 -30.90 3.00 -9.99
N GLU A 247 -30.22 2.19 -10.80
CA GLU A 247 -30.44 0.74 -10.88
C GLU A 247 -29.74 -0.03 -9.73
N THR A 248 -28.69 0.56 -9.15
CA THR A 248 -27.90 -0.02 -8.04
C THR A 248 -28.37 0.42 -6.65
N ALA A 249 -29.33 1.34 -6.55
CA ALA A 249 -29.93 1.75 -5.28
C ALA A 249 -30.70 0.58 -4.63
N PRO A 250 -30.43 0.21 -3.36
CA PRO A 250 -31.20 -0.81 -2.67
C PRO A 250 -32.67 -0.36 -2.49
N GLN A 251 -33.62 -1.21 -2.89
CA GLN A 251 -35.06 -1.07 -2.57
C GLN A 251 -35.33 -1.43 -1.11
#